data_AF-A0A835PTT9-F1
#
_entry.id   AF-A0A835PTT9-F1
#
_cell.length_a   1.000
_cell.length_b   1.000
_cell.length_c   1.000
_cell.angle_alpha   90.00
_cell.angle_beta   90.00
_cell.angle_gamma   90.00
#
_symmetry.space_group_name_H-M   'P 1'
#
loop_
_entity.id
_entity.type
_entity.pdbx_description
1 polymer ?
#
loop_
_entity_poly.entity_id
_entity_poly.type
_entity_poly.pdbx_seq_one_letter_code
_entity_poly.pdbx_strand_id
1 'polypeptide(L)'
;MGEFATAAVLEKQLLTAEEEEAERKSLRKELVAVQPRPKKGLVSSAVDLLERFIFYIMHDSSKPLHYLSGNFAPIRDETPPSVDLPVRGYLPVRIDSII
;
A
#
# COMPACT_ATOMS: atom_id res chain seq x y z
N MET A 1 43.03 26.79 -13.71
CA MET A 1 41.70 26.57 -14.34
C MET A 1 41.06 25.23 -13.96
N GLY A 2 41.50 24.54 -12.89
CA GLY A 2 41.00 23.18 -12.55
C GLY A 2 40.13 23.09 -11.28
N GLU A 3 40.23 24.07 -10.38
CA GLU A 3 39.59 24.01 -9.05
C GLU A 3 38.13 24.47 -9.05
N PHE A 4 37.75 25.34 -10.00
CA PHE A 4 36.36 25.80 -10.14
C PHE A 4 35.45 24.71 -10.71
N ALA A 5 35.98 23.81 -11.53
CA ALA A 5 35.22 22.72 -12.13
C ALA A 5 34.86 21.65 -11.09
N THR A 6 35.74 21.37 -10.12
CA THR A 6 35.51 20.37 -9.08
C THR A 6 34.50 20.86 -8.04
N ALA A 7 34.53 22.15 -7.69
CA ALA A 7 33.55 22.76 -6.79
C ALA A 7 32.11 22.70 -7.35
N ALA A 8 31.92 23.06 -8.62
CA ALA A 8 30.62 23.03 -9.27
C ALA A 8 30.04 21.60 -9.40
N VAL A 9 30.91 20.60 -9.54
CA VAL A 9 30.52 19.18 -9.59
C VAL A 9 30.13 18.63 -8.21
N LEU A 10 30.74 19.14 -7.14
CA LEU A 10 30.36 18.82 -5.76
C LEU A 10 29.02 19.46 -5.38
N GLU A 11 28.80 20.72 -5.74
CA GLU A 11 27.53 21.41 -5.49
C GLU A 11 26.36 20.73 -6.20
N LYS A 12 26.54 20.33 -7.48
CA LYS A 12 25.51 19.57 -8.20
C LYS A 12 25.19 18.23 -7.56
N GLN A 13 26.20 17.50 -7.08
CA GLN A 13 25.99 16.20 -6.41
C GLN A 13 25.26 16.34 -5.07
N LEU A 14 25.54 17.40 -4.32
CA LEU A 14 24.84 17.71 -3.07
C LEU A 14 23.37 18.07 -3.32
N LEU A 15 23.10 18.91 -4.33
CA LEU A 15 21.73 19.27 -4.72
C LEU A 15 20.91 18.04 -5.15
N THR A 16 21.47 17.15 -5.97
CA THR A 16 20.78 15.90 -6.36
C THR A 16 20.56 14.95 -5.19
N ALA A 17 21.49 14.89 -4.23
CA ALA A 17 21.34 14.05 -3.04
C ALA A 17 20.25 14.59 -2.10
N GLU A 18 20.15 15.92 -1.96
CA GLU A 18 19.09 16.57 -1.17
C GLU A 18 17.72 16.41 -1.81
N GLU A 19 17.63 16.49 -3.15
CA GLU A 19 16.39 16.25 -3.91
C GLU A 19 15.92 14.78 -3.77
N GLU A 20 16.82 13.81 -3.92
CA GLU A 20 16.50 12.39 -3.71
C GLU A 20 16.10 12.09 -2.25
N GLU A 21 16.72 12.75 -1.26
CA GLU A 21 16.33 12.60 0.14
C GLU A 21 14.96 13.21 0.43
N ALA A 22 14.66 14.37 -0.18
CA ALA A 22 13.37 15.03 -0.08
C ALA A 22 12.25 14.20 -0.74
N GLU A 23 12.53 13.62 -1.92
CA GLU A 23 11.60 12.73 -2.62
C GLU A 23 11.35 11.45 -1.81
N ARG A 24 12.40 10.81 -1.27
CA ARG A 24 12.25 9.66 -0.35
C ARG A 24 11.48 10.01 0.93
N LYS A 25 11.67 11.21 1.49
CA LYS A 25 10.88 11.71 2.63
C LYS A 25 9.42 11.95 2.25
N SER A 26 9.16 12.41 1.03
CA SER A 26 7.79 12.64 0.53
C SER A 26 7.03 11.34 0.32
N LEU A 27 7.67 10.34 -0.31
CA LEU A 27 7.12 8.98 -0.49
C LEU A 27 6.85 8.29 0.85
N ARG A 28 7.74 8.48 1.85
CA ARG A 28 7.52 7.99 3.23
C ARG A 28 6.37 8.68 3.96
N LYS A 29 6.03 9.93 3.59
CA LYS A 29 4.90 10.67 4.18
C LYS A 29 3.55 10.21 3.61
N GLU A 30 3.54 9.79 2.35
CA GLU A 30 2.34 9.29 1.67
C GLU A 30 1.94 7.89 2.13
N LEU A 31 2.92 7.06 2.51
CA LEU A 31 2.70 5.82 3.25
C LEU A 31 2.37 6.13 4.71
N VAL A 32 1.13 6.60 4.95
CA VAL A 32 0.58 6.70 6.30
C VAL A 32 0.39 5.29 6.82
N ALA A 33 1.42 4.78 7.51
CA ALA A 33 1.35 3.53 8.23
C ALA A 33 0.26 3.64 9.29
N VAL A 34 -0.92 3.08 8.99
CA VAL A 34 -1.99 2.93 9.95
C VAL A 34 -1.47 1.92 10.98
N GLN A 35 -0.92 2.44 12.08
CA GLN A 35 -0.62 1.64 13.26
C GLN A 35 -1.87 1.70 14.14
N PRO A 36 -2.81 0.76 13.99
CA PRO A 36 -3.88 0.65 14.97
C PRO A 36 -3.21 0.38 16.32
N ARG A 37 -3.58 1.14 17.34
CA ARG A 37 -3.22 0.84 18.73
C ARG A 37 -4.40 0.08 19.35
N PRO A 38 -4.53 -1.24 19.14
CA PRO A 38 -5.63 -1.99 19.71
C PRO A 38 -5.51 -1.96 21.23
N LYS A 39 -6.44 -1.27 21.89
CA LYS A 39 -6.57 -1.29 23.34
C LYS A 39 -7.25 -2.60 23.73
N LYS A 40 -6.48 -3.69 23.83
CA LYS A 40 -6.97 -4.99 24.30
C LYS A 40 -7.30 -4.92 25.80
N GLY A 41 -8.49 -4.46 26.14
CA GLY A 41 -9.05 -4.53 27.49
C GLY A 41 -9.79 -5.86 27.72
N LEU A 42 -9.92 -6.28 28.98
CA LEU A 42 -10.70 -7.46 29.37
C LEU A 42 -12.14 -7.42 28.82
N VAL A 43 -12.73 -6.22 28.77
CA VAL A 43 -14.06 -5.98 28.20
C VAL A 43 -14.10 -6.26 26.70
N SER A 44 -13.07 -5.86 25.95
CA SER A 44 -12.98 -6.13 24.50
C SER A 44 -12.97 -7.63 24.23
N SER A 45 -12.21 -8.40 25.03
CA SER A 45 -12.16 -9.86 24.90
C SER A 45 -13.52 -10.53 25.21
N ALA A 46 -14.28 -9.98 26.15
CA ALA A 46 -15.61 -10.51 26.48
C ALA A 46 -16.62 -10.23 25.36
N VAL A 47 -16.57 -9.03 24.77
CA VAL A 47 -17.41 -8.65 23.62
C VAL A 47 -17.07 -9.53 22.40
N ASP A 48 -15.79 -9.72 22.08
CA ASP A 48 -15.36 -10.60 20.99
C ASP A 48 -15.86 -12.05 21.18
N LEU A 49 -15.85 -12.56 22.42
CA LEU A 49 -16.31 -13.91 22.71
C LEU A 49 -17.83 -14.05 22.58
N LEU A 50 -18.58 -13.04 23.03
CA LEU A 50 -20.04 -12.99 22.89
C LEU A 50 -20.45 -12.89 21.42
N GLU A 51 -19.81 -12.02 20.64
CA GLU A 51 -20.05 -11.90 19.19
C GLU A 51 -19.81 -13.24 18.50
N ARG A 52 -18.67 -13.90 18.80
CA ARG A 52 -18.34 -15.19 18.19
C ARG A 52 -19.34 -16.29 18.56
N PHE A 53 -19.86 -16.28 19.78
CA PHE A 53 -20.88 -17.22 20.22
C PHE A 53 -22.21 -17.01 19.48
N ILE A 54 -22.66 -15.76 19.33
CA ILE A 54 -23.89 -15.41 18.59
C ILE A 54 -23.74 -15.77 17.11
N PHE A 55 -22.60 -15.42 16.50
CA PHE A 55 -22.30 -15.76 15.12
C PHE A 55 -22.34 -17.27 14.90
N TYR A 56 -21.74 -18.08 15.80
CA TYR A 56 -21.73 -19.53 15.65
C TYR A 56 -23.14 -20.15 15.68
N ILE A 57 -24.04 -19.62 16.50
CA ILE A 57 -25.43 -20.14 16.59
C ILE A 57 -26.26 -19.71 15.37
N MET A 58 -26.07 -18.49 14.88
CA MET A 58 -26.91 -17.91 13.81
C MET A 58 -26.37 -18.12 12.40
N HIS A 59 -25.06 -18.32 12.25
CA HIS A 59 -24.43 -18.38 10.94
C HIS A 59 -24.50 -19.78 10.35
N ASP A 60 -25.33 -19.93 9.35
CA ASP A 60 -25.40 -21.13 8.52
C ASP A 60 -24.30 -21.11 7.45
N SER A 61 -23.13 -21.68 7.78
CA SER A 61 -21.99 -21.78 6.87
C SER A 61 -22.24 -22.69 5.67
N SER A 62 -23.38 -23.38 5.58
CA SER A 62 -23.71 -24.28 4.46
C SER A 62 -24.14 -23.52 3.20
N LYS A 63 -24.53 -22.25 3.32
CA LYS A 63 -24.96 -21.43 2.19
C LYS A 63 -23.77 -20.74 1.54
N PRO A 64 -23.49 -20.99 0.25
CA PRO A 64 -22.38 -20.34 -0.44
C PRO A 64 -22.63 -18.83 -0.53
N LEU A 65 -21.66 -18.05 -0.04
CA LEU A 65 -21.66 -16.60 -0.13
C LEU A 65 -21.26 -16.20 -1.56
N HIS A 66 -22.24 -16.17 -2.47
CA HIS A 66 -22.01 -15.89 -3.90
C HIS A 66 -21.23 -14.59 -4.15
N TYR A 67 -21.41 -13.59 -3.28
CA TYR A 67 -20.74 -12.29 -3.34
C TYR A 67 -19.29 -12.31 -2.83
N LEU A 68 -18.81 -13.42 -2.27
CA LEU A 68 -17.41 -13.65 -1.89
C LEU A 68 -16.79 -14.79 -2.70
N SER A 69 -17.40 -15.15 -3.83
CA SER A 69 -16.97 -16.26 -4.68
C SER A 69 -16.41 -15.79 -6.01
N GLY A 70 -15.46 -16.55 -6.58
CA GLY A 70 -14.84 -16.23 -7.86
C GLY A 70 -14.09 -14.89 -7.83
N ASN A 71 -14.31 -14.04 -8.84
CA ASN A 71 -13.67 -12.74 -8.97
C ASN A 71 -14.09 -11.70 -7.92
N PHE A 72 -15.09 -12.01 -7.09
CA PHE A 72 -15.53 -11.17 -5.97
C PHE A 72 -14.96 -11.63 -4.63
N ALA A 73 -14.16 -12.71 -4.62
CA ALA A 73 -13.48 -13.16 -3.43
C ALA A 73 -12.43 -12.11 -3.00
N PRO A 74 -12.25 -11.89 -1.69
CA PRO A 74 -11.22 -11.00 -1.19
C PRO A 74 -9.84 -11.53 -1.57
N ILE A 75 -9.00 -10.66 -2.12
CA ILE A 75 -7.58 -10.94 -2.30
C ILE A 75 -6.96 -10.90 -0.89
N ARG A 76 -6.31 -12.01 -0.50
CA ARG A 76 -5.79 -12.18 0.86
C ARG A 76 -4.63 -11.25 1.18
N ASP A 77 -3.84 -10.94 0.17
CA ASP A 77 -2.61 -10.17 0.29
C ASP A 77 -2.70 -8.93 -0.59
N GLU A 78 -2.31 -7.78 -0.06
CA GLU A 78 -2.20 -6.56 -0.85
C GLU A 78 -1.11 -6.77 -1.92
N THR A 79 -1.45 -6.46 -3.18
CA THR A 79 -0.47 -6.58 -4.27
C THR A 79 0.49 -5.40 -4.20
N PRO A 80 1.81 -5.63 -4.07
CA PRO A 80 2.78 -4.55 -4.02
C PRO A 80 2.80 -3.78 -5.36
N PRO A 81 3.26 -2.52 -5.38
CA PRO A 81 3.36 -1.75 -6.62
C PRO A 81 4.22 -2.51 -7.65
N SER A 82 3.64 -2.77 -8.82
CA SER A 82 4.32 -3.44 -9.93
C SER A 82 4.61 -2.42 -11.02
N VAL A 83 5.88 -2.32 -11.40
CA VAL A 83 6.29 -1.56 -12.59
C VAL A 83 6.10 -2.41 -13.84
N ASP A 84 5.80 -1.77 -14.96
CA ASP A 84 5.84 -2.35 -16.31
C ASP A 84 4.99 -3.62 -16.52
N LEU A 85 3.66 -3.50 -16.32
CA LEU A 85 2.75 -4.60 -16.65
C LEU A 85 2.87 -4.98 -18.14
N PRO A 86 2.86 -6.28 -18.49
CA PRO A 86 3.02 -6.72 -19.87
C PRO A 86 1.86 -6.24 -20.73
N VAL A 87 2.15 -5.32 -21.66
CA VAL A 87 1.18 -4.81 -22.62
C VAL A 87 1.23 -5.62 -23.90
N ARG A 88 0.08 -6.13 -24.35
CA ARG A 88 -0.06 -6.74 -25.67
C ARG A 88 -0.82 -5.76 -26.59
N GLY A 89 -0.18 -5.34 -27.67
CA GLY A 89 -0.73 -4.36 -28.62
C GLY A 89 -0.09 -2.97 -28.46
N TYR A 90 -0.86 -1.90 -28.64
CA TYR A 90 -0.38 -0.52 -28.54
C TYR A 90 -1.25 0.26 -27.54
N LEU A 91 -0.63 0.80 -26.50
CA LEU A 91 -1.30 1.71 -25.56
C LEU A 91 -1.24 3.13 -26.13
N PRO A 92 -2.38 3.83 -26.32
CA PRO A 92 -2.39 5.21 -26.82
C PRO A 92 -1.63 6.16 -25.88
N VAL A 93 -0.84 7.06 -26.46
CA VAL A 93 0.03 8.02 -25.74
C VAL A 93 -0.74 9.01 -24.84
N ARG A 94 -2.06 9.18 -25.03
CA ARG A 94 -2.91 10.10 -24.23
C ARG A 94 -3.78 9.35 -23.20
N ILE A 95 -3.18 8.41 -22.49
CA ILE A 95 -3.77 7.81 -21.30
C ILE A 95 -2.80 8.13 -20.16
N ASP A 96 -2.91 9.35 -19.63
CA ASP A 96 -1.98 9.86 -18.62
C ASP A 96 -2.19 9.23 -17.23
N SER A 97 -3.19 8.35 -17.07
CA SER A 97 -3.49 7.69 -15.79
C SER A 97 -4.20 6.34 -15.95
N ILE A 98 -3.45 5.31 -16.33
CA ILE A 98 -3.72 3.91 -15.98
C ILE A 98 -2.35 3.24 -15.84
N ILE A 99 -1.65 3.48 -14.72
CA ILE A 99 -0.58 2.68 -14.08
C ILE A 99 -0.26 3.41 -12.77
#